data_AF-A0A6I2QXE5-F1
#
_entry.id   AF-A0A6I2QXE5-F1
#
_cell.length_a   1.000
_cell.length_b   1.000
_cell.length_c   1.000
_cell.angle_alpha   90.00
_cell.angle_beta   90.00
_cell.angle_gamma   90.00
#
_symmetry.space_group_name_H-M   'P 1'
#
loop_
_entity.id
_entity.type
_entity.pdbx_description
1 polymer ?
#
loop_
_entity_poly.entity_id
_entity_poly.type
_entity_poly.pdbx_seq_one_letter_code
_entity_poly.pdbx_strand_id
1 'polypeptide(L)' 'MDEQEFYYDVSYQRTKEGPVGAMRRSKLEDVAEWLKNDKAGLHFVIILRMPGSPEGLPDREV' A
#
# COMPACT_ATOMS: atom_id res chain seq x y z
N MET A 1 18.37 -16.48 12.85
CA MET A 1 17.61 -16.55 11.59
C MET A 1 17.40 -15.11 11.22
N ASP A 2 18.07 -14.61 10.19
CA ASP A 2 17.85 -13.24 9.74
C ASP A 2 16.40 -13.15 9.28
N GLU A 3 15.60 -12.30 9.93
CA GLU A 3 14.25 -12.02 9.46
C GLU A 3 14.38 -11.44 8.06
N GLN A 4 13.91 -12.18 7.06
CA GLN A 4 13.92 -11.70 5.69
C GLN A 4 13.13 -10.39 5.64
N GLU A 5 13.81 -9.29 5.32
CA GLU A 5 13.20 -7.97 5.22
C GLU A 5 12.05 -8.02 4.22
N PHE A 6 10.93 -7.36 4.54
CA PHE A 6 9.75 -7.31 3.69
C PHE A 6 9.01 -5.99 3.89
N TYR A 7 8.17 -5.67 2.91
CA TYR A 7 7.22 -4.56 2.98
C TYR A 7 5.87 -4.96 2.38
N TYR A 8 4.88 -4.12 2.60
CA TYR A 8 3.55 -4.22 2.03
C TYR A 8 3.43 -3.25 0.86
N ASP A 9 3.26 -3.79 -0.35
CA ASP A 9 2.85 -3.04 -1.53
C ASP A 9 1.33 -2.95 -1.53
N VAL A 10 0.82 -1.72 -1.49
CA VAL A 10 -0.61 -1.42 -1.51
C VAL A 10 -0.92 -0.71 -2.81
N SER A 11 -1.62 -1.39 -3.72
CA SER A 11 -2.11 -0.83 -4.98
C SER A 11 -3.61 -0.61 -4.88
N TYR A 12 -4.10 0.58 -5.18
CA TYR A 12 -5.50 0.93 -4.98
C TYR A 12 -6.04 1.84 -6.08
N GLN A 13 -7.36 1.89 -6.22
CA GLN A 13 -8.04 2.77 -7.17
C GLN A 13 -9.32 3.30 -6.51
N ARG A 14 -9.63 4.58 -6.70
CA ARG A 14 -10.80 5.23 -6.08
C ARG A 14 -12.06 5.15 -6.94
N THR A 15 -11.91 5.17 -8.26
CA THR A 15 -13.01 5.09 -9.23
C THR A 15 -12.66 4.08 -10.31
N LYS A 16 -13.67 3.45 -10.93
CA LYS A 16 -13.49 2.36 -11.92
C LYS A 16 -12.50 2.68 -13.06
N GLU A 17 -12.47 3.94 -13.50
CA GLU A 17 -11.63 4.41 -14.62
C GLU A 17 -10.53 5.38 -14.15
N GLY A 18 -10.36 5.54 -12.83
CA GLY A 18 -9.37 6.43 -12.24
C GLY A 18 -7.94 5.88 -12.35
N PRO A 19 -6.93 6.71 -12.09
CA PRO A 19 -5.56 6.22 -11.98
C PRO A 19 -5.40 5.25 -10.81
N VAL A 20 -4.40 4.37 -10.89
CA VAL A 20 -4.01 3.48 -9.79
C VAL A 20 -2.98 4.19 -8.91
N GLY A 21 -3.29 4.28 -7.62
CA GLY A 21 -2.39 4.73 -6.58
C GLY A 21 -1.58 3.58 -6.03
N ALA A 22 -0.41 3.90 -5.48
CA ALA A 22 0.53 2.94 -4.96
C ALA A 22 1.13 3.48 -3.65
N MET A 23 1.17 2.63 -2.62
CA MET A 23 1.70 2.95 -1.30
C MET A 23 2.60 1.80 -0.82
N ARG A 24 3.66 2.11 -0.08
CA ARG A 24 4.58 1.11 0.48
C ARG A 24 4.71 1.29 1.99
N ARG A 25 4.46 0.25 2.77
CA ARG A 25 4.56 0.29 4.24
C ARG A 25 5.37 -0.88 4.74
N SER A 26 6.26 -0.66 5.71
CA SER A 26 7.03 -1.75 6.33
C SER A 26 6.20 -2.56 7.33
N LYS A 27 5.04 -2.02 7.77
CA LYS A 27 4.16 -2.61 8.77
C LYS A 27 2.73 -2.70 8.26
N LEU A 28 2.02 -3.77 8.63
CA LEU A 28 0.64 -3.97 8.23
C LEU A 28 -0.30 -3.02 8.96
N GLU A 29 0.05 -2.64 10.19
CA GLU A 29 -0.69 -1.71 11.03
C GLU A 29 -0.84 -0.34 10.36
N ASP A 30 0.21 0.13 9.68
CA ASP A 30 0.18 1.41 8.95
C ASP A 30 -0.78 1.34 7.74
N VAL A 31 -0.86 0.18 7.07
CA VAL A 31 -1.83 -0.05 5.99
C VAL A 31 -3.26 -0.06 6.55
N ALA A 32 -3.46 -0.73 7.69
CA ALA A 32 -4.77 -0.79 8.35
C ALA A 32 -5.22 0.58 8.86
N GLU A 33 -4.31 1.40 9.39
CA GLU A 33 -4.60 2.77 9.80
C GLU A 33 -4.98 3.64 8.61
N TRP A 34 -4.25 3.53 7.50
CA TRP A 34 -4.59 4.25 6.26
C TRP A 34 -6.00 3.87 5.76
N LEU A 35 -6.34 2.58 5.73
CA LEU A 35 -7.67 2.11 5.34
C LEU A 35 -8.79 2.63 6.26
N LYS A 36 -8.55 2.71 7.57
CA LYS A 36 -9.53 3.26 8.54
C LYS A 36 -9.76 4.76 8.36
N ASN A 37 -8.72 5.48 7.95
CA ASN A 37 -8.75 6.91 7.75
C ASN A 37 -9.26 7.31 6.35
N ASP A 38 -9.40 6.36 5.42
CA ASP A 38 -9.98 6.63 4.10
C ASP A 38 -11.46 7.06 4.21
N LYS A 39 -11.74 8.28 3.75
CA LYS A 39 -13.11 8.85 3.70
C LYS A 39 -13.67 8.94 2.29
N ALA A 40 -12.80 8.85 1.27
CA ALA A 40 -13.18 9.03 -0.12
C ALA A 40 -13.71 7.74 -0.77
N GLY A 41 -13.46 6.58 -0.15
CA GLY A 41 -13.85 5.28 -0.68
C GLY A 41 -12.82 4.74 -1.67
N LEU A 42 -12.75 3.41 -1.73
CA LEU A 42 -11.90 2.65 -2.65
C LEU A 42 -12.79 1.81 -3.56
N HIS A 43 -12.51 1.83 -4.86
CA HIS A 43 -13.09 0.90 -5.82
C HIS A 43 -12.45 -0.49 -5.67
N PHE A 44 -11.11 -0.52 -5.55
CA PHE A 44 -10.38 -1.73 -5.16
C PHE A 44 -9.13 -1.38 -4.35
N VAL A 45 -8.64 -2.38 -3.63
CA VAL A 45 -7.33 -2.38 -2.99
C VAL A 45 -6.71 -3.78 -3.10
N ILE A 46 -5.42 -3.85 -3.39
CA ILE A 46 -4.60 -5.06 -3.40
C ILE A 46 -3.44 -4.82 -2.44
N ILE A 47 -3.22 -5.74 -1.52
CA ILE A 47 -2.14 -5.69 -0.53
C ILE A 47 -1.28 -6.93 -0.72
N LEU A 48 -0.01 -6.75 -1.07
CA LEU A 48 0.96 -7.82 -1.26
C LEU A 48 2.13 -7.67 -0.29
N ARG A 49 2.54 -8.77 0.33
CA ARG A 49 3.79 -8.83 1.10
C ARG A 49 4.94 -9.12 0.13
N MET A 50 5.79 -8.12 -0.08
CA MET A 50 6.91 -8.15 -1.01
C MET A 50 8.23 -8.34 -0.25
N PRO A 51 9.17 -9.14 -0.76
CA PRO A 51 10.49 -9.26 -0.16
C PRO A 51 11.33 -7.98 -0.39
N GLY A 52 12.16 -7.64 0.59
CA GLY A 52 13.08 -6.49 0.56
C GLY A 52 12.60 -5.28 1.34
N SER A 53 13.27 -4.14 1.12
CA SER A 53 12.99 -2.85 1.75
C SER A 53 12.18 -1.94 0.81
N PRO A 54 11.24 -1.12 1.31
CA PRO A 54 10.54 -0.14 0.49
C PRO A 54 11.35 1.15 0.25
N GLU A 55 12.56 1.27 0.80
CA GLU A 55 13.39 2.46 0.68
C GLU A 55 13.67 2.83 -0.79
N GLY A 56 13.45 4.09 -1.14
CA GLY A 56 13.61 4.59 -2.51
C GLY A 56 12.45 4.27 -3.47
N LEU A 57 11.45 3.48 -3.05
CA LEU A 57 10.22 3.29 -3.82
C LEU A 57 9.23 4.42 -3.51
N PRO A 58 8.82 5.23 -4.50
CA PRO A 58 7.92 6.34 -4.25
C PRO A 58 6.49 5.86 -4.01
N ASP A 59 5.82 6.48 -3.05
CA ASP A 59 4.36 6.46 -2.99
C ASP A 59 3.81 7.32 -4.14
N ARG A 60 2.77 6.82 -4.80
CA ARG A 60 2.04 7.53 -5.85
C ARG A 60 0.58 7.62 -5.43
N GLU A 61 0.25 8.71 -4.76
CA GLU A 61 -1.12 8.95 -4.31
C GLU A 61 -1.98 9.55 -5.43
N VAL A 62 -3.23 9.12 -5.49
CA VAL A 62 -4.24 9.55 -6.47
C VAL A 62 -5.63 9.68 -5.85
#